data_AF-A0A139N090-F1
#
_entry.id   AF-A0A139N090-F1
#
_cell.length_a   1.000
_cell.length_b   1.000
_cell.length_c   1.000
_cell.angle_alpha   90.00
_cell.angle_beta   90.00
_cell.angle_gamma   90.00
#
_symmetry.space_group_name_H-M   'P 1'
#
loop_
_entity.id
_entity.type
_entity.pdbx_description
1 polymer ?
#
loop_
_entity_poly.entity_id
_entity_poly.type
_entity_poly.pdbx_seq_one_letter_code
_entity_poly.pdbx_strand_id
1 'polypeptide(L)'
;MRKQRKLIAVGLIATSVILLITACSANNNQKNVTDEGNKIEKSIDSTKKYTKSQSEIIERHRKKYYFDGAEYYYTRAVSEANENKDSIHLSYDNLDKKLRGLKVEIGSYDSSTKRLAITVTNKYSETLIGTKNQLNDDRYKNFIITIRGYDKKRLEKKQAGTDSYLYASNETGQLLSFQPSEDLKSGESKTYHILMPYYAFSQHNSKVDTENEQYKNKQFDDEYSYNEQFTMLNLVYETLPDEPLTYNSLDNYDNSFIFPQLVFKTYPKEAFVSDKQIIEVYKLKF
;
A
#
# COMPACT_ATOMS: atom_id res chain seq x y z
N MET A 1 51.80 35.12 -12.21
CA MET A 1 52.16 34.20 -13.30
C MET A 1 51.09 33.13 -13.46
N ARG A 2 50.94 32.56 -14.67
CA ARG A 2 50.09 31.40 -15.11
C ARG A 2 48.61 31.36 -14.68
N LYS A 3 47.76 31.47 -15.72
CA LYS A 3 46.34 31.03 -15.75
C LYS A 3 46.26 29.51 -15.96
N GLN A 4 45.20 28.87 -15.48
CA GLN A 4 44.56 27.74 -16.17
C GLN A 4 43.03 27.92 -16.18
N ARG A 5 42.33 27.22 -17.09
CA ARG A 5 40.96 27.51 -17.55
C ARG A 5 40.15 26.22 -17.74
N LYS A 6 38.85 26.30 -17.40
CA LYS A 6 37.68 25.59 -18.00
C LYS A 6 37.58 24.05 -17.91
N LEU A 7 36.38 23.58 -17.49
CA LEU A 7 35.35 22.86 -18.28
C LEU A 7 34.32 22.27 -17.28
N ILE A 8 33.14 22.87 -17.07
CA ILE A 8 31.88 22.62 -17.80
C ILE A 8 31.76 21.21 -18.40
N ALA A 9 30.85 20.40 -17.82
CA ALA A 9 30.25 19.25 -18.47
C ALA A 9 28.75 19.18 -18.10
N VAL A 10 27.88 19.68 -19.00
CA VAL A 10 26.43 19.51 -18.90
C VAL A 10 26.06 18.28 -19.73
N GLY A 11 25.70 17.18 -19.06
CA GLY A 11 25.35 15.91 -19.70
C GLY A 11 23.86 15.79 -20.00
N LEU A 12 23.39 16.42 -21.08
CA LEU A 12 22.05 16.17 -21.62
C LEU A 12 22.07 14.83 -22.39
N ILE A 13 21.43 13.78 -21.87
CA ILE A 13 21.18 12.54 -22.63
C ILE A 13 19.80 12.65 -23.28
N ALA A 14 19.77 13.22 -24.49
CA ALA A 14 18.64 13.12 -25.38
C ALA A 14 18.79 11.88 -26.27
N THR A 15 18.11 10.78 -25.92
CA THR A 15 18.01 9.59 -26.77
C THR A 15 16.66 9.56 -27.48
N SER A 16 16.64 10.21 -28.65
CA SER A 16 15.58 10.07 -29.64
C SER A 16 15.50 8.64 -30.16
N VAL A 17 14.37 7.95 -29.95
CA VAL A 17 14.05 6.72 -30.69
C VAL A 17 13.43 7.11 -32.03
N ILE A 18 14.00 6.55 -33.09
CA ILE A 18 13.75 6.93 -34.48
C ILE A 18 12.44 6.30 -35.00
N LEU A 19 11.60 7.13 -35.63
CA LEU A 19 10.47 6.69 -36.46
C LEU A 19 10.99 6.08 -37.77
N LEU A 20 11.01 4.75 -37.86
CA LEU A 20 11.20 4.03 -39.13
C LEU A 20 10.36 2.74 -39.16
N ILE A 21 9.18 2.82 -39.77
CA ILE A 21 8.67 1.72 -40.60
C ILE A 21 8.46 2.30 -41.99
N THR A 22 9.31 1.88 -42.92
CA THR A 22 9.35 2.33 -44.30
C THR A 22 8.18 1.75 -45.10
N ALA A 23 7.42 2.62 -45.77
CA ALA A 23 6.58 2.20 -46.88
C ALA A 23 7.48 1.93 -48.11
N CYS A 24 7.47 0.69 -48.62
CA CYS A 24 8.08 0.34 -49.89
C CYS A 24 7.00 -0.06 -50.90
N SER A 25 6.93 0.70 -51.98
CA SER A 25 6.21 0.44 -53.24
C SER A 25 7.25 0.65 -54.36
N ALA A 26 7.28 -0.04 -55.51
CA ALA A 26 6.47 -1.16 -56.03
C ALA A 26 7.43 -2.33 -56.41
N ASN A 27 7.15 -3.36 -57.22
CA ASN A 27 6.05 -3.76 -58.12
C ASN A 27 6.15 -5.32 -58.30
N ASN A 28 5.36 -6.11 -59.04
CA ASN A 28 4.33 -5.87 -60.07
C ASN A 28 3.39 -7.10 -60.21
N ASN A 29 2.29 -6.95 -60.96
CA ASN A 29 1.49 -7.99 -61.64
C ASN A 29 1.10 -9.29 -60.89
N GLN A 30 -0.05 -9.25 -60.20
CA GLN A 30 -1.13 -10.20 -60.53
C GLN A 30 -2.50 -9.59 -60.21
N LYS A 31 -3.44 -9.64 -61.18
CA LYS A 31 -4.84 -9.28 -60.95
C LYS A 31 -5.47 -10.29 -59.98
N ASN A 32 -6.11 -9.80 -58.92
CA ASN A 32 -7.37 -10.36 -58.46
C ASN A 32 -8.17 -9.28 -57.71
N VAL A 33 -9.42 -9.08 -58.14
CA VAL A 33 -10.36 -8.17 -57.51
C VAL A 33 -11.00 -8.91 -56.35
N THR A 34 -10.60 -8.62 -55.12
CA THR A 34 -11.44 -8.89 -53.93
C THR A 34 -10.97 -8.09 -52.71
N ASP A 35 -11.92 -7.33 -52.15
CA ASP A 35 -12.12 -7.15 -50.70
C ASP A 35 -11.12 -6.27 -49.91
N GLU A 36 -11.01 -4.99 -50.26
CA GLU A 36 -10.35 -3.97 -49.42
C GLU A 36 -11.15 -3.61 -48.16
N GLY A 37 -12.48 -3.86 -48.13
CA GLY A 37 -13.32 -3.63 -46.94
C GLY A 37 -12.88 -4.46 -45.73
N ASN A 38 -12.69 -5.77 -45.93
CA ASN A 38 -12.35 -6.70 -44.84
C ASN A 38 -10.96 -6.49 -44.21
N LYS A 39 -10.00 -5.86 -44.91
CA LYS A 39 -8.66 -5.57 -44.35
C LYS A 39 -8.67 -4.32 -43.47
N ILE A 40 -9.42 -3.29 -43.85
CA ILE A 40 -9.53 -2.05 -43.08
C ILE A 40 -10.31 -2.34 -41.78
N GLU A 41 -11.42 -3.08 -41.83
CA GLU A 41 -12.16 -3.47 -40.62
C GLU A 41 -11.32 -4.32 -39.65
N LYS A 42 -10.61 -5.35 -40.13
CA LYS A 42 -9.77 -6.19 -39.26
C LYS A 42 -8.59 -5.44 -38.65
N SER A 43 -8.00 -4.47 -39.36
CA SER A 43 -6.93 -3.60 -38.84
C SER A 43 -7.46 -2.62 -37.77
N ILE A 44 -8.64 -2.05 -37.98
CA ILE A 44 -9.29 -1.17 -37.01
C ILE A 44 -9.72 -1.95 -35.77
N ASP A 45 -10.27 -3.16 -35.93
CA ASP A 45 -10.68 -4.02 -34.81
C ASP A 45 -9.47 -4.52 -34.00
N SER A 46 -8.38 -4.95 -34.66
CA SER A 46 -7.15 -5.34 -33.95
C SER A 46 -6.53 -4.16 -33.18
N THR A 47 -6.53 -2.96 -33.77
CA THR A 47 -6.04 -1.74 -33.11
C THR A 47 -6.92 -1.37 -31.91
N LYS A 48 -8.25 -1.34 -32.08
CA LYS A 48 -9.19 -1.09 -30.99
C LYS A 48 -9.05 -2.11 -29.85
N LYS A 49 -8.91 -3.40 -30.18
CA LYS A 49 -8.73 -4.49 -29.21
C LYS A 49 -7.41 -4.36 -28.44
N TYR A 50 -6.33 -3.97 -29.11
CA TYR A 50 -5.03 -3.73 -28.50
C TYR A 50 -5.06 -2.49 -27.58
N THR A 51 -5.59 -1.35 -28.04
CA THR A 51 -5.75 -0.15 -27.19
C THR A 51 -6.66 -0.43 -25.98
N LYS A 52 -7.76 -1.17 -26.16
CA LYS A 52 -8.62 -1.59 -25.06
C LYS A 52 -7.87 -2.44 -24.03
N SER A 53 -7.08 -3.42 -24.48
CA SER A 53 -6.21 -4.23 -23.60
C SER A 53 -5.22 -3.37 -22.81
N GLN A 54 -4.57 -2.39 -23.44
CA GLN A 54 -3.67 -1.45 -22.76
C GLN A 54 -4.41 -0.63 -21.69
N SER A 55 -5.58 -0.07 -22.02
CA SER A 55 -6.41 0.69 -21.08
C SER A 55 -6.84 -0.16 -19.87
N GLU A 56 -7.26 -1.42 -20.10
CA GLU A 56 -7.61 -2.37 -19.03
C GLU A 56 -6.40 -2.74 -18.15
N ILE A 57 -5.20 -2.87 -18.72
CA ILE A 57 -3.96 -3.10 -17.97
C ILE A 57 -3.59 -1.88 -17.13
N ILE A 58 -3.65 -0.67 -17.70
CA ILE A 58 -3.38 0.58 -16.97
C ILE A 58 -4.36 0.74 -15.81
N GLU A 59 -5.65 0.51 -16.05
CA GLU A 59 -6.69 0.63 -15.04
C GLU A 59 -6.52 -0.39 -13.88
N ARG A 60 -6.14 -1.63 -14.19
CA ARG A 60 -5.76 -2.63 -13.17
C ARG A 60 -4.57 -2.19 -12.33
N HIS A 61 -3.56 -1.57 -12.95
CA HIS A 61 -2.39 -1.05 -12.23
C HIS A 61 -2.70 0.24 -11.45
N ARG A 62 -3.71 1.01 -11.87
CA ARG A 62 -4.23 2.14 -11.11
C ARG A 62 -4.91 1.69 -9.82
N LYS A 63 -5.79 0.69 -9.87
CA LYS A 63 -6.32 0.03 -8.66
C LYS A 63 -5.18 -0.47 -7.76
N LYS A 64 -4.21 -1.18 -8.34
CA LYS A 64 -3.02 -1.67 -7.64
C LYS A 64 -2.23 -0.54 -6.95
N TYR A 65 -2.13 0.63 -7.56
CA TYR A 65 -1.41 1.77 -6.97
C TYR A 65 -2.07 2.25 -5.67
N TYR A 66 -3.40 2.38 -5.63
CA TYR A 66 -4.08 2.81 -4.40
C TYR A 66 -4.09 1.73 -3.31
N PHE A 67 -4.09 0.45 -3.70
CA PHE A 67 -4.15 -0.67 -2.77
C PHE A 67 -2.78 -1.14 -2.23
N ASP A 68 -1.78 -1.28 -3.12
CA ASP A 68 -0.45 -1.79 -2.81
C ASP A 68 0.64 -0.70 -2.83
N GLY A 69 0.31 0.55 -3.20
CA GLY A 69 1.30 1.60 -3.44
C GLY A 69 2.17 1.91 -2.22
N ALA A 70 1.58 1.86 -1.01
CA ALA A 70 2.33 2.05 0.23
C ALA A 70 3.42 0.97 0.39
N GLU A 71 3.06 -0.29 0.16
CA GLU A 71 3.99 -1.43 0.20
C GLU A 71 5.05 -1.36 -0.90
N TYR A 72 4.68 -0.92 -2.10
CA TYR A 72 5.62 -0.73 -3.21
C TYR A 72 6.68 0.32 -2.89
N TYR A 73 6.28 1.51 -2.42
CA TYR A 73 7.22 2.57 -2.06
C TYR A 73 8.08 2.20 -0.85
N TYR A 74 7.52 1.48 0.11
CA TYR A 74 8.25 0.93 1.26
C TYR A 74 9.32 -0.08 0.83
N THR A 75 8.92 -1.10 0.06
CA THR A 75 9.84 -2.13 -0.45
C THR A 75 10.99 -1.49 -1.23
N ARG A 76 10.68 -0.47 -2.04
CA ARG A 76 11.69 0.28 -2.78
C ARG A 76 12.66 1.03 -1.86
N ALA A 77 12.16 1.75 -0.85
CA ALA A 77 13.01 2.43 0.13
C ALA A 77 13.85 1.44 0.94
N VAL A 78 13.33 0.24 1.21
CA VAL A 78 14.07 -0.86 1.82
C VAL A 78 15.19 -1.38 0.93
N SER A 79 14.96 -1.55 -0.38
CA SER A 79 16.04 -1.89 -1.32
C SER A 79 17.11 -0.80 -1.38
N GLU A 80 16.72 0.46 -1.56
CA GLU A 80 17.66 1.60 -1.70
C GLU A 80 18.54 1.77 -0.44
N ALA A 81 17.98 1.62 0.78
CA ALA A 81 18.76 1.70 2.00
C ALA A 81 19.65 0.46 2.25
N ASN A 82 19.20 -0.75 1.89
CA ASN A 82 20.04 -1.95 1.95
C ASN A 82 21.25 -1.85 1.00
N GLU A 83 21.07 -1.31 -0.21
CA GLU A 83 22.16 -1.04 -1.16
C GLU A 83 23.19 -0.04 -0.58
N ASN A 84 22.72 0.98 0.14
CA ASN A 84 23.57 2.00 0.77
C ASN A 84 24.13 1.62 2.16
N LYS A 85 23.64 0.54 2.78
CA LYS A 85 23.92 0.11 4.17
C LYS A 85 23.40 1.07 5.25
N ASP A 86 22.32 1.79 4.94
CA ASP A 86 21.68 2.76 5.84
C ASP A 86 20.52 2.14 6.65
N SER A 87 20.23 2.70 7.83
CA SER A 87 19.03 2.40 8.61
C SER A 87 17.81 3.16 8.09
N ILE A 88 16.62 2.59 8.23
CA ILE A 88 15.40 3.15 7.63
C ILE A 88 14.48 3.72 8.71
N HIS A 89 14.09 4.98 8.57
CA HIS A 89 13.03 5.56 9.38
C HIS A 89 11.93 6.13 8.49
N LEU A 90 11.04 5.24 8.05
CA LEU A 90 9.88 5.60 7.26
C LEU A 90 8.73 6.03 8.18
N SER A 91 8.00 7.01 7.71
CA SER A 91 6.78 7.54 8.30
C SER A 91 5.71 7.60 7.23
N TYR A 92 4.49 7.95 7.61
CA TYR A 92 3.42 8.22 6.64
C TYR A 92 3.84 9.32 5.63
N ASP A 93 4.68 10.25 6.06
CA ASP A 93 5.24 11.33 5.24
C ASP A 93 6.37 10.91 4.28
N ASN A 94 6.66 9.61 4.16
CA ASN A 94 7.55 9.07 3.14
C ASN A 94 6.81 8.37 1.98
N LEU A 95 5.50 8.10 2.09
CA LEU A 95 4.69 7.54 0.99
C LEU A 95 4.46 8.57 -0.14
N ASP A 96 4.01 8.18 -1.34
CA ASP A 96 3.55 9.17 -2.33
C ASP A 96 2.39 9.99 -1.73
N LYS A 97 2.42 11.31 -1.89
CA LYS A 97 1.39 12.23 -1.37
C LYS A 97 -0.05 11.84 -1.76
N LYS A 98 -0.24 11.15 -2.89
CA LYS A 98 -1.56 10.65 -3.33
C LYS A 98 -2.10 9.51 -2.46
N LEU A 99 -1.24 8.86 -1.68
CA LEU A 99 -1.59 7.81 -0.71
C LEU A 99 -1.71 8.35 0.73
N ARG A 100 -1.49 9.66 0.93
CA ARG A 100 -1.48 10.34 2.24
C ARG A 100 -2.82 10.98 2.66
N GLY A 101 -3.90 10.74 1.92
CA GLY A 101 -5.22 11.32 2.19
C GLY A 101 -6.00 10.64 3.32
N LEU A 102 -5.47 9.61 3.97
CA LEU A 102 -6.09 8.98 5.13
C LEU A 102 -5.39 9.45 6.42
N LYS A 103 -6.00 10.39 7.13
CA LYS A 103 -5.48 10.78 8.46
C LYS A 103 -5.95 9.74 9.48
N VAL A 104 -5.02 9.12 10.20
CA VAL A 104 -5.33 8.23 11.32
C VAL A 104 -4.67 8.76 12.58
N GLU A 105 -5.44 8.88 13.66
CA GLU A 105 -4.99 9.30 14.97
C GLU A 105 -5.23 8.17 15.97
N ILE A 106 -4.16 7.70 16.61
CA ILE A 106 -4.23 6.71 17.69
C ILE A 106 -4.51 7.49 18.98
N GLY A 107 -5.69 7.27 19.56
CA GLY A 107 -6.14 7.90 20.79
C GLY A 107 -5.75 7.12 22.04
N SER A 108 -6.45 7.40 23.14
CA SER A 108 -6.26 6.71 24.42
C SER A 108 -6.70 5.25 24.36
N TYR A 109 -5.98 4.41 25.10
CA TYR A 109 -6.40 3.08 25.48
C TYR A 109 -7.26 3.12 26.76
N ASP A 110 -8.35 2.38 26.78
CA ASP A 110 -9.19 2.15 27.95
C ASP A 110 -8.89 0.75 28.52
N SER A 111 -8.28 0.72 29.69
CA SER A 111 -7.88 -0.52 30.38
C SER A 111 -9.04 -1.28 31.01
N SER A 112 -10.23 -0.68 31.12
CA SER A 112 -11.44 -1.35 31.62
C SER A 112 -12.16 -2.14 30.52
N THR A 113 -12.19 -1.61 29.29
CA THR A 113 -12.79 -2.29 28.12
C THR A 113 -11.76 -2.97 27.22
N LYS A 114 -10.46 -2.80 27.50
CA LYS A 114 -9.31 -3.28 26.73
C LYS A 114 -9.28 -2.78 25.28
N ARG A 115 -9.84 -1.59 25.04
CA ARG A 115 -10.02 -1.00 23.71
C ARG A 115 -9.09 0.18 23.46
N LEU A 116 -8.58 0.27 22.23
CA LEU A 116 -7.83 1.42 21.72
C LEU A 116 -8.75 2.26 20.82
N ALA A 117 -8.89 3.55 21.13
CA ALA A 117 -9.60 4.48 20.25
C ALA A 117 -8.73 4.82 19.03
N ILE A 118 -9.25 4.67 17.81
CA ILE A 118 -8.55 5.03 16.57
C ILE A 118 -9.47 5.89 15.72
N THR A 119 -9.13 7.16 15.54
CA THR A 119 -9.91 8.10 14.72
C THR A 119 -9.34 8.14 13.30
N VAL A 120 -10.18 7.84 12.32
CA VAL A 120 -9.84 7.80 10.91
C VAL A 120 -10.61 8.90 10.20
N THR A 121 -9.91 9.79 9.48
CA THR A 121 -10.53 10.84 8.68
C THR A 121 -10.15 10.67 7.21
N ASN A 122 -11.16 10.53 6.35
CA ASN A 122 -10.97 10.53 4.91
C ASN A 122 -10.80 11.98 4.42
N LYS A 123 -9.61 12.32 3.89
CA LYS A 123 -9.31 13.62 3.25
C LYS A 123 -9.33 13.56 1.72
N TYR A 124 -9.71 12.43 1.13
CA TYR A 124 -9.94 12.30 -0.31
C TYR A 124 -11.27 12.91 -0.74
N SER A 125 -11.38 13.33 -2.00
CA SER A 125 -12.66 13.77 -2.60
C SER A 125 -13.68 12.65 -2.82
N GLU A 126 -13.29 11.39 -2.58
CA GLU A 126 -14.05 10.19 -2.93
C GLU A 126 -14.24 9.28 -1.71
N THR A 127 -15.32 8.51 -1.74
CA THR A 127 -15.66 7.55 -0.67
C THR A 127 -14.74 6.32 -0.71
N LEU A 128 -14.20 5.96 0.45
CA LEU A 128 -13.49 4.71 0.68
C LEU A 128 -14.49 3.58 0.97
N ILE A 129 -14.31 2.42 0.32
CA ILE A 129 -15.32 1.35 0.30
C ILE A 129 -15.12 0.37 1.46
N GLY A 130 -16.10 0.28 2.37
CA GLY A 130 -16.09 -0.65 3.51
C GLY A 130 -16.48 -2.08 3.12
N THR A 131 -16.32 -3.03 4.05
CA THR A 131 -16.58 -4.46 3.74
C THR A 131 -18.03 -4.75 3.36
N LYS A 132 -19.02 -4.01 3.89
CA LYS A 132 -20.45 -4.20 3.56
C LYS A 132 -20.79 -3.82 2.11
N ASN A 133 -20.06 -2.89 1.50
CA ASN A 133 -20.26 -2.47 0.11
C ASN A 133 -19.09 -2.88 -0.79
N GLN A 134 -18.33 -3.92 -0.39
CA GLN A 134 -17.12 -4.36 -1.08
C GLN A 134 -17.35 -4.58 -2.59
N LEU A 135 -16.35 -4.26 -3.39
CA LEU A 135 -16.41 -4.40 -4.83
C LEU A 135 -16.28 -5.87 -5.26
N ASN A 136 -16.93 -6.21 -6.38
CA ASN A 136 -16.79 -7.51 -7.07
C ASN A 136 -15.45 -7.57 -7.84
N ASP A 137 -14.34 -7.44 -7.11
CA ASP A 137 -12.96 -7.50 -7.59
C ASP A 137 -12.20 -8.42 -6.63
N ASP A 138 -11.52 -9.47 -7.10
CA ASP A 138 -10.96 -10.48 -6.19
C ASP A 138 -9.91 -9.95 -5.21
N ARG A 139 -9.24 -8.84 -5.57
CA ARG A 139 -8.11 -8.28 -4.80
C ARG A 139 -8.42 -6.91 -4.20
N TYR A 140 -9.17 -6.07 -4.91
CA TYR A 140 -9.35 -4.65 -4.56
C TYR A 140 -10.78 -4.41 -4.04
N LYS A 141 -11.15 -5.11 -2.95
CA LYS A 141 -12.52 -5.23 -2.43
C LYS A 141 -12.98 -4.03 -1.61
N ASN A 142 -12.20 -3.69 -0.59
CA ASN A 142 -12.50 -2.70 0.44
C ASN A 142 -11.21 -2.08 0.96
N PHE A 143 -11.29 -0.93 1.62
CA PHE A 143 -10.10 -0.33 2.23
C PHE A 143 -9.67 -1.06 3.51
N ILE A 144 -8.37 -1.01 3.79
CA ILE A 144 -7.71 -1.66 4.93
C ILE A 144 -6.78 -0.65 5.59
N ILE A 145 -6.78 -0.61 6.91
CA ILE A 145 -5.90 0.23 7.72
C ILE A 145 -4.93 -0.69 8.46
N THR A 146 -3.65 -0.64 8.10
CA THR A 146 -2.58 -1.28 8.86
C THR A 146 -1.80 -0.22 9.63
N ILE A 147 -1.55 -0.45 10.91
CA ILE A 147 -0.63 0.30 11.75
C ILE A 147 0.63 -0.53 11.91
N ARG A 148 1.76 0.04 11.50
CA ARG A 148 3.10 -0.50 11.74
C ARG A 148 3.80 0.37 12.78
N GLY A 149 4.80 -0.17 13.45
CA GLY A 149 5.71 0.59 14.31
C GLY A 149 7.08 -0.08 14.37
N TYR A 150 8.09 0.66 14.79
CA TYR A 150 9.46 0.20 14.85
C TYR A 150 9.78 -0.46 16.20
N ASP A 151 10.37 -1.66 16.25
CA ASP A 151 10.79 -2.29 17.52
C ASP A 151 11.87 -1.40 18.17
N LYS A 152 11.64 -0.86 19.37
CA LYS A 152 12.60 0.00 20.09
C LYS A 152 13.97 -0.68 20.27
N LYS A 153 14.00 -2.02 20.36
CA LYS A 153 15.23 -2.82 20.50
C LYS A 153 15.84 -3.24 19.16
N ARG A 154 15.31 -2.78 18.01
CA ARG A 154 15.85 -3.07 16.66
C ARG A 154 17.35 -2.76 16.54
N LEU A 155 17.81 -1.70 17.20
CA LEU A 155 19.21 -1.24 17.16
C LEU A 155 20.13 -1.96 18.15
N GLU A 156 19.57 -2.61 19.19
CA GLU A 156 20.32 -3.37 20.20
C GLU A 156 20.73 -4.75 19.67
N LYS A 157 19.92 -5.33 18.76
CA LYS A 157 20.20 -6.60 18.07
C LYS A 157 21.28 -6.49 16.98
N LYS A 158 22.02 -5.38 16.91
CA LYS A 158 23.21 -5.21 16.05
C LYS A 158 24.37 -6.09 16.54
N GLN A 159 24.37 -7.37 16.18
CA GLN A 159 25.58 -8.19 16.29
C GLN A 159 26.64 -7.63 15.33
N ALA A 160 27.68 -7.01 15.89
CA ALA A 160 28.84 -6.58 15.13
C ALA A 160 29.58 -7.83 14.59
N GLY A 161 29.77 -7.91 13.27
CA GLY A 161 30.66 -8.87 12.65
C GLY A 161 30.03 -10.11 12.01
N THR A 162 28.70 -10.20 11.88
CA THR A 162 28.08 -11.16 10.95
C THR A 162 27.80 -10.47 9.61
N ASP A 163 28.27 -11.06 8.50
CA ASP A 163 28.00 -10.59 7.12
C ASP A 163 26.55 -10.90 6.67
N SER A 164 25.58 -10.54 7.52
CA SER A 164 24.17 -10.83 7.33
C SER A 164 23.44 -9.57 6.85
N TYR A 165 23.45 -9.36 5.53
CA TYR A 165 22.80 -8.26 4.80
C TYR A 165 21.26 -8.41 4.74
N LEU A 166 20.63 -8.80 5.87
CA LEU A 166 19.25 -9.28 5.94
C LEU A 166 18.37 -8.54 6.98
N TYR A 167 18.84 -7.46 7.59
CA TYR A 167 18.27 -6.97 8.86
C TYR A 167 17.42 -5.69 8.77
N ALA A 168 17.48 -4.90 7.68
CA ALA A 168 16.62 -3.72 7.54
C ALA A 168 15.13 -4.05 7.34
N SER A 169 14.80 -5.26 6.88
CA SER A 169 13.40 -5.71 6.73
C SER A 169 12.69 -5.96 8.06
N ASN A 170 13.44 -6.16 9.14
CA ASN A 170 12.91 -6.59 10.44
C ASN A 170 12.77 -5.44 11.44
N GLU A 171 12.93 -4.19 10.99
CA GLU A 171 12.84 -3.01 11.87
C GLU A 171 11.40 -2.68 12.27
N THR A 172 10.39 -3.08 11.47
CA THR A 172 8.97 -2.71 11.67
C THR A 172 8.08 -3.92 11.92
N GLY A 173 7.30 -3.90 13.01
CA GLY A 173 6.20 -4.84 13.24
C GLY A 173 4.89 -4.37 12.61
N GLN A 174 4.08 -5.29 12.09
CA GLN A 174 2.67 -5.04 11.75
C GLN A 174 1.84 -5.25 13.02
N LEU A 175 1.49 -4.15 13.68
CA LEU A 175 0.91 -4.21 15.02
C LEU A 175 -0.57 -4.60 14.92
N LEU A 176 -1.31 -3.84 14.11
CA LEU A 176 -2.75 -3.91 14.03
C LEU A 176 -3.19 -3.70 12.58
N SER A 177 -4.02 -4.60 12.03
CA SER A 177 -4.63 -4.41 10.71
C SER A 177 -6.14 -4.68 10.77
N PHE A 178 -6.94 -3.70 10.36
CA PHE A 178 -8.40 -3.80 10.39
C PHE A 178 -9.06 -3.20 9.14
N GLN A 179 -10.29 -3.65 8.88
CA GLN A 179 -11.10 -3.29 7.74
C GLN A 179 -12.44 -2.73 8.24
N PRO A 180 -12.73 -1.43 8.05
CA PRO A 180 -14.03 -0.89 8.45
C PRO A 180 -15.22 -1.52 7.71
N SER A 181 -16.30 -1.76 8.45
CA SER A 181 -17.52 -2.36 7.92
C SER A 181 -18.28 -1.44 6.97
N GLU A 182 -18.34 -0.15 7.30
CA GLU A 182 -19.04 0.88 6.53
C GLU A 182 -18.10 1.65 5.59
N ASP A 183 -18.68 2.20 4.50
CA ASP A 183 -18.01 3.18 3.63
C ASP A 183 -17.65 4.45 4.42
N LEU A 184 -16.46 5.01 4.19
CA LEU A 184 -16.02 6.28 4.80
C LEU A 184 -16.02 7.40 3.74
N LYS A 185 -16.99 8.31 3.81
CA LYS A 185 -17.26 9.34 2.79
C LYS A 185 -16.17 10.42 2.78
N SER A 186 -16.10 11.17 1.68
CA SER A 186 -15.22 12.34 1.55
C SER A 186 -15.40 13.31 2.73
N GLY A 187 -14.32 13.63 3.43
CA GLY A 187 -14.31 14.54 4.59
C GLY A 187 -14.78 13.92 5.92
N GLU A 188 -15.34 12.70 5.90
CA GLU A 188 -15.88 12.04 7.08
C GLU A 188 -14.76 11.62 8.06
N SER A 189 -15.07 11.70 9.36
CA SER A 189 -14.20 11.25 10.44
C SER A 189 -14.97 10.30 11.34
N LYS A 190 -14.42 9.11 11.60
CA LYS A 190 -15.00 8.09 12.47
C LYS A 190 -13.96 7.57 13.46
N THR A 191 -14.37 7.41 14.72
CA THR A 191 -13.57 6.75 15.76
C THR A 191 -14.02 5.30 15.91
N TYR A 192 -13.08 4.37 15.81
CA TYR A 192 -13.28 2.95 16.06
C TYR A 192 -12.71 2.60 17.45
N HIS A 193 -13.45 1.84 18.25
CA HIS A 193 -13.02 1.39 19.57
C HIS A 193 -12.53 -0.07 19.49
N ILE A 194 -11.30 -0.24 19.01
CA ILE A 194 -10.71 -1.53 18.66
C ILE A 194 -10.34 -2.32 19.91
N LEU A 195 -10.98 -3.47 20.17
CA LEU A 195 -10.62 -4.40 21.25
C LEU A 195 -9.24 -5.02 20.98
N MET A 196 -8.24 -4.87 21.83
CA MET A 196 -6.87 -5.29 21.48
C MET A 196 -6.76 -6.80 21.15
N PRO A 197 -5.93 -7.20 20.17
CA PRO A 197 -5.90 -8.56 19.60
C PRO A 197 -5.91 -9.71 20.60
N TYR A 198 -5.16 -9.60 21.71
CA TYR A 198 -5.11 -10.62 22.76
C TYR A 198 -6.49 -10.94 23.36
N TYR A 199 -7.36 -9.93 23.46
CA TYR A 199 -8.74 -10.07 23.93
C TYR A 199 -9.74 -10.32 22.79
N ALA A 200 -9.33 -10.05 21.54
CA ALA A 200 -10.17 -10.24 20.36
C ALA A 200 -10.15 -11.68 19.83
N PHE A 201 -9.03 -12.39 19.93
CA PHE A 201 -8.85 -13.73 19.37
C PHE A 201 -8.77 -14.83 20.44
N SER A 202 -9.11 -16.06 20.06
CA SER A 202 -8.88 -17.24 20.90
C SER A 202 -7.38 -17.45 21.09
N GLN A 203 -6.98 -17.64 22.35
CA GLN A 203 -5.62 -17.86 22.80
C GLN A 203 -5.27 -19.36 22.90
N HIS A 204 -6.11 -20.23 22.32
CA HIS A 204 -6.05 -21.69 22.47
C HIS A 204 -6.05 -22.17 23.93
N ASN A 205 -6.52 -21.34 24.86
CA ASN A 205 -6.65 -21.61 26.28
C ASN A 205 -8.07 -21.23 26.70
N SER A 206 -8.92 -22.24 26.89
CA SER A 206 -10.36 -22.05 27.15
C SER A 206 -10.67 -21.21 28.39
N LYS A 207 -9.77 -21.20 29.39
CA LYS A 207 -9.92 -20.34 30.56
C LYS A 207 -9.72 -18.86 30.18
N VAL A 208 -8.63 -18.56 29.47
CA VAL A 208 -8.32 -17.20 29.01
C VAL A 208 -9.39 -16.69 28.03
N ASP A 209 -9.84 -17.55 27.12
CA ASP A 209 -10.92 -17.21 26.18
C ASP A 209 -12.21 -16.86 26.94
N THR A 210 -12.59 -17.66 27.94
CA THR A 210 -13.76 -17.38 28.80
C THR A 210 -13.60 -16.07 29.60
N GLU A 211 -12.39 -15.77 30.09
CA GLU A 211 -12.09 -14.51 30.77
C GLU A 211 -12.13 -13.31 29.81
N ASN A 212 -11.79 -13.50 28.53
CA ASN A 212 -11.77 -12.44 27.52
C ASN A 212 -13.16 -12.09 26.96
N GLU A 213 -14.14 -13.00 27.03
CA GLU A 213 -15.51 -12.74 26.56
C GLU A 213 -16.17 -11.52 27.21
N GLN A 214 -15.79 -11.15 28.44
CA GLN A 214 -16.33 -9.96 29.13
C GLN A 214 -16.02 -8.63 28.43
N TYR A 215 -14.99 -8.58 27.57
CA TYR A 215 -14.59 -7.36 26.84
C TYR A 215 -15.24 -7.25 25.45
N LYS A 216 -15.95 -8.29 25.00
CA LYS A 216 -16.69 -8.30 23.72
C LYS A 216 -17.86 -7.33 23.80
N ASN A 217 -18.02 -6.51 22.77
CA ASN A 217 -19.11 -5.56 22.66
C ASN A 217 -19.54 -5.46 21.20
N LYS A 218 -20.66 -6.11 20.88
CA LYS A 218 -21.20 -6.17 19.52
C LYS A 218 -21.35 -4.82 18.84
N GLN A 219 -21.71 -3.75 19.57
CA GLN A 219 -21.88 -2.43 18.97
C GLN A 219 -20.56 -1.88 18.39
N PHE A 220 -19.44 -2.12 19.07
CA PHE A 220 -18.12 -1.71 18.59
C PHE A 220 -17.47 -2.75 17.67
N ASP A 221 -17.69 -4.04 17.95
CA ASP A 221 -17.05 -5.14 17.22
C ASP A 221 -17.67 -5.37 15.83
N ASP A 222 -18.95 -4.99 15.60
CA ASP A 222 -19.57 -5.02 14.26
C ASP A 222 -19.06 -3.88 13.34
N GLU A 223 -18.34 -2.87 13.86
CA GLU A 223 -17.89 -1.71 13.08
C GLU A 223 -16.67 -1.97 12.19
N TYR A 224 -15.94 -3.06 12.45
CA TYR A 224 -14.73 -3.43 11.73
C TYR A 224 -14.52 -4.95 11.76
N SER A 225 -13.74 -5.47 10.82
CA SER A 225 -13.16 -6.82 10.92
C SER A 225 -11.64 -6.75 11.00
N TYR A 226 -11.03 -7.77 11.60
CA TYR A 226 -9.58 -7.92 11.58
C TYR A 226 -9.07 -8.44 10.24
N ASN A 227 -7.88 -7.99 9.86
CA ASN A 227 -7.06 -8.71 8.90
C ASN A 227 -6.04 -9.55 9.70
N GLU A 228 -6.46 -10.77 10.07
CA GLU A 228 -5.76 -11.61 11.04
C GLU A 228 -4.30 -11.92 10.63
N GLN A 229 -4.06 -12.13 9.33
CA GLN A 229 -2.72 -12.38 8.79
C GLN A 229 -1.70 -11.28 9.12
N PHE A 230 -2.17 -10.04 9.30
CA PHE A 230 -1.35 -8.84 9.49
C PHE A 230 -1.61 -8.17 10.86
N THR A 231 -2.14 -8.94 11.82
CA THR A 231 -2.41 -8.49 13.18
C THR A 231 -1.62 -9.34 14.17
N MET A 232 -0.85 -8.71 15.06
CA MET A 232 -0.16 -9.44 16.12
C MET A 232 -1.19 -9.93 17.16
N LEU A 233 -1.52 -11.22 17.13
CA LEU A 233 -2.55 -11.84 17.98
C LEU A 233 -2.35 -11.58 19.47
N ASN A 234 -1.10 -11.44 19.93
CA ASN A 234 -0.74 -11.19 21.33
C ASN A 234 -0.55 -9.71 21.66
N LEU A 235 -0.94 -8.79 20.78
CA LEU A 235 -0.69 -7.35 20.97
C LEU A 235 -1.52 -6.80 22.14
N VAL A 236 -0.82 -6.20 23.11
CA VAL A 236 -1.41 -5.54 24.29
C VAL A 236 -0.90 -4.10 24.43
N TYR A 237 -1.72 -3.20 24.97
CA TYR A 237 -1.28 -1.81 25.24
C TYR A 237 -0.56 -1.70 26.60
N GLU A 238 -0.99 -2.49 27.60
CA GLU A 238 -0.36 -2.59 28.92
C GLU A 238 0.56 -3.82 28.96
N THR A 239 1.72 -3.73 29.62
CA THR A 239 2.57 -4.90 29.86
C THR A 239 1.87 -5.89 30.79
N LEU A 240 1.68 -7.14 30.33
CA LEU A 240 1.26 -8.24 31.20
C LEU A 240 2.30 -8.43 32.32
N PRO A 241 1.91 -8.50 33.61
CA PRO A 241 2.87 -8.56 34.71
C PRO A 241 3.77 -9.80 34.74
N ASP A 242 3.30 -10.93 34.20
CA ASP A 242 3.81 -12.26 34.58
C ASP A 242 4.36 -13.14 33.44
N GLU A 243 4.54 -12.64 32.21
CA GLU A 243 5.18 -13.43 31.13
C GLU A 243 6.25 -12.70 30.30
N PRO A 244 7.32 -13.40 29.87
CA PRO A 244 8.42 -12.83 29.08
C PRO A 244 8.08 -12.61 27.59
N LEU A 245 6.83 -12.26 27.25
CA LEU A 245 6.40 -11.85 25.91
C LEU A 245 6.79 -10.39 25.60
N THR A 246 8.06 -10.06 25.87
CA THR A 246 8.69 -8.72 25.80
C THR A 246 8.77 -8.08 24.40
N TYR A 247 8.07 -8.64 23.42
CA TYR A 247 7.93 -8.11 22.06
C TYR A 247 6.48 -7.76 21.69
N ASN A 248 5.48 -8.23 22.44
CA ASN A 248 4.08 -8.15 22.05
C ASN A 248 3.29 -7.03 22.75
N SER A 249 3.94 -6.14 23.51
CA SER A 249 3.31 -4.87 23.92
C SER A 249 3.55 -3.77 22.88
N LEU A 250 2.54 -2.94 22.63
CA LEU A 250 2.64 -1.68 21.87
C LEU A 250 3.74 -0.77 22.42
N ASP A 251 3.99 -0.80 23.73
CA ASP A 251 5.07 -0.02 24.37
C ASP A 251 6.48 -0.45 23.94
N ASN A 252 6.64 -1.62 23.30
CA ASN A 252 7.93 -1.99 22.69
C ASN A 252 8.19 -1.29 21.36
N TYR A 253 7.20 -0.57 20.80
CA TYR A 253 7.29 0.07 19.49
C TYR A 253 7.37 1.60 19.59
N ASP A 254 8.21 2.22 18.77
CA ASP A 254 8.26 3.67 18.53
C ASP A 254 7.88 4.00 17.07
N ASN A 255 7.66 5.29 16.79
CA ASN A 255 7.31 5.80 15.46
C ASN A 255 6.24 4.95 14.75
N SER A 256 5.01 4.93 15.26
CA SER A 256 3.90 4.25 14.59
C SER A 256 3.46 4.99 13.33
N PHE A 257 3.30 4.28 12.21
CA PHE A 257 2.91 4.83 10.91
C PHE A 257 1.86 3.97 10.20
N ILE A 258 1.12 4.60 9.29
CA ILE A 258 -0.04 4.00 8.63
C ILE A 258 0.34 3.42 7.27
N PHE A 259 -0.10 2.19 7.03
CA PHE A 259 -0.10 1.52 5.74
C PHE A 259 -1.55 1.37 5.28
N PRO A 260 -2.07 2.35 4.52
CA PRO A 260 -3.41 2.25 3.98
C PRO A 260 -3.38 1.41 2.71
N GLN A 261 -4.38 0.55 2.56
CA GLN A 261 -4.75 -0.06 1.29
C GLN A 261 -6.07 0.57 0.88
N LEU A 262 -6.07 1.40 -0.15
CA LEU A 262 -7.20 2.27 -0.47
C LEU A 262 -8.03 1.70 -1.61
N VAL A 263 -9.35 1.66 -1.44
CA VAL A 263 -10.31 1.24 -2.47
C VAL A 263 -11.39 2.29 -2.60
N PHE A 264 -11.58 2.76 -3.83
CA PHE A 264 -12.61 3.73 -4.22
C PHE A 264 -13.45 3.17 -5.38
N LYS A 265 -14.69 3.64 -5.52
CA LYS A 265 -15.50 3.40 -6.75
C LYS A 265 -15.01 4.26 -7.93
N THR A 266 -14.51 5.46 -7.63
CA THR A 266 -14.02 6.48 -8.56
C THR A 266 -12.77 7.13 -7.97
N TYR A 267 -11.84 7.56 -8.81
CA TYR A 267 -10.52 8.00 -8.32
C TYR A 267 -10.52 9.45 -7.80
N PRO A 268 -9.90 9.72 -6.65
CA PRO A 268 -9.81 11.06 -6.06
C PRO A 268 -9.13 12.06 -6.98
N LYS A 269 -9.63 13.30 -7.02
CA LYS A 269 -9.20 14.32 -7.99
C LYS A 269 -7.81 14.87 -7.63
N GLU A 270 -7.62 15.23 -6.37
CA GLU A 270 -6.38 15.71 -5.78
C GLU A 270 -5.28 14.63 -5.73
N ALA A 271 -5.67 13.36 -5.76
CA ALA A 271 -4.78 12.21 -5.71
C ALA A 271 -4.78 11.37 -7.01
N PHE A 272 -5.28 11.91 -8.12
CA PHE A 272 -5.40 11.19 -9.39
C PHE A 272 -4.03 10.79 -9.96
N VAL A 273 -3.94 9.56 -10.47
CA VAL A 273 -2.73 8.99 -11.08
C VAL A 273 -2.95 8.80 -12.59
N SER A 274 -2.18 9.52 -13.39
CA SER A 274 -2.30 9.48 -14.85
C SER A 274 -1.75 8.18 -15.44
N ASP A 275 -2.21 7.82 -16.65
CA ASP A 275 -1.72 6.65 -17.40
C ASP A 275 -0.18 6.64 -17.50
N LYS A 276 0.41 7.81 -17.79
CA LYS A 276 1.86 7.99 -17.84
C LYS A 276 2.54 7.65 -16.50
N GLN A 277 1.99 8.11 -15.37
CA GLN A 277 2.53 7.79 -14.04
C GLN A 277 2.41 6.29 -13.73
N ILE A 278 1.30 5.64 -14.12
CA ILE A 278 1.13 4.19 -13.96
C ILE A 278 2.18 3.42 -14.80
N ILE A 279 2.40 3.83 -16.05
CA ILE A 279 3.42 3.25 -16.93
C ILE A 279 4.83 3.41 -16.34
N GLU A 280 5.16 4.60 -15.81
CA GLU A 280 6.46 4.90 -15.21
C GLU A 280 6.70 4.10 -13.91
N VAL A 281 5.72 4.07 -12.98
CA VAL A 281 5.83 3.36 -11.70
C VAL A 281 5.98 1.85 -11.89
N TYR A 282 5.16 1.25 -12.76
CA TYR A 282 5.16 -0.20 -12.99
C TYR A 282 6.03 -0.65 -14.17
N LYS A 283 6.77 0.28 -14.81
CA LYS A 283 7.65 0.02 -15.96
C LYS A 283 6.93 -0.75 -17.09
N LEU A 284 5.67 -0.42 -17.33
CA LEU A 284 4.83 -1.12 -18.31
C LEU A 284 5.40 -0.92 -19.72
N LYS A 285 5.46 -2.01 -20.49
CA LYS A 285 5.85 -1.99 -21.90
C LYS A 285 4.61 -2.28 -22.72
N PHE A 286 4.30 -1.38 -23.64
CA PHE A 286 3.13 -1.39 -24.48
C PHE A 286 3.55 -1.34 -25.95
#